data_AF-A0A511FHW5-F1
#
_entry.id   AF-A0A511FHW5-F1
#
_cell.length_a   1.000
_cell.length_b   1.000
_cell.length_c   1.000
_cell.angle_alpha   90.00
_cell.angle_beta   90.00
_cell.angle_gamma   90.00
#
_symmetry.space_group_name_H-M   'P 1'
#
loop_
_entity.id
_entity.type
_entity.pdbx_description
1 polymer ?
#
loop_
_entity_poly.entity_id
_entity_poly.type
_entity_poly.pdbx_seq_one_letter_code
_entity_poly.pdbx_strand_id
1 'polypeptide(L)'
;MGKFITPEDLVPFATIAPAKADQMIADAEAQAILTAPCIPELTVAPAGESGPNKAVREAKLAAVKGILRGAILRWNEAGSGAIQTQIAGPFSQTTQYQGRRAMFWPTEITDLQKVCATGEKPSAFAVDTAPASGGHPPWCSLMFGGTTCSCGVSIAREPIYEPW
;
A
#
# COMPACT_ATOMS: atom_id res chain seq x y z
N MET A 1 -0.31 -10.19 20.37
CA MET A 1 -1.49 -9.31 20.56
C MET A 1 -1.56 -8.39 19.36
N GLY A 2 -2.73 -8.31 18.71
CA GLY A 2 -2.90 -7.48 17.52
C GLY A 2 -2.89 -5.98 17.84
N LYS A 3 -2.30 -5.19 16.95
CA LYS A 3 -2.20 -3.73 17.06
C LYS A 3 -3.48 -3.01 16.60
N PHE A 4 -4.28 -3.63 15.73
CA PHE A 4 -5.45 -3.01 15.09
C PHE A 4 -6.75 -3.77 15.36
N ILE A 5 -6.67 -5.08 15.60
CA ILE A 5 -7.81 -5.93 15.96
C ILE A 5 -7.42 -6.82 17.14
N THR A 6 -8.33 -7.03 18.08
CA THR A 6 -8.10 -7.90 19.24
C THR A 6 -8.96 -9.16 19.14
N PRO A 7 -8.61 -10.26 19.85
CA PRO A 7 -9.43 -11.47 19.84
C PRO A 7 -10.90 -11.23 20.22
N GLU A 8 -11.17 -10.26 21.08
CA GLU A 8 -12.53 -9.89 21.51
C GLU A 8 -13.39 -9.35 20.36
N ASP A 9 -12.78 -8.75 19.33
CA ASP A 9 -13.49 -8.28 18.13
C ASP A 9 -14.02 -9.46 17.27
N LEU A 10 -13.51 -10.68 17.49
CA LEU A 10 -13.88 -11.90 16.73
C LEU A 10 -14.93 -12.75 17.45
N VAL A 11 -14.97 -12.70 18.78
CA VAL A 11 -15.86 -13.52 19.64
C VAL A 11 -17.35 -13.43 19.25
N PRO A 12 -17.91 -12.26 18.88
CA PRO A 12 -19.32 -12.18 18.50
C PRO A 12 -19.69 -12.94 17.22
N PHE A 13 -18.71 -13.31 16.40
CA PHE A 13 -18.93 -13.89 15.08
C PHE A 13 -18.54 -15.36 15.00
N ALA A 14 -17.51 -15.79 15.74
CA ALA A 14 -17.06 -17.17 15.72
C ALA A 14 -16.37 -17.57 17.03
N THR A 15 -16.52 -18.84 17.40
CA THR A 15 -15.75 -19.47 18.47
C THR A 15 -14.42 -19.96 17.90
N ILE A 16 -13.33 -19.26 18.23
CA ILE A 16 -11.98 -19.60 17.78
C ILE A 16 -11.10 -19.79 19.01
N ALA A 17 -10.28 -20.85 19.02
CA ALA A 17 -9.30 -21.05 20.10
C ALA A 17 -8.35 -19.84 20.18
N PRO A 18 -8.06 -19.31 21.38
CA PRO A 18 -7.33 -18.04 21.53
C PRO A 18 -5.95 -18.07 20.87
N ALA A 19 -5.21 -19.17 21.04
CA ALA A 19 -3.92 -19.35 20.37
C ALA A 19 -4.01 -19.35 18.83
N LYS A 20 -5.12 -19.86 18.27
CA LYS A 20 -5.38 -19.80 16.83
C LYS A 20 -5.73 -18.37 16.41
N ALA A 21 -6.59 -17.70 17.16
CA ALA A 21 -6.99 -16.31 16.89
C ALA A 21 -5.77 -15.38 16.86
N ASP A 22 -4.84 -15.51 17.81
CA ASP A 22 -3.63 -14.68 17.88
C ASP A 22 -2.74 -14.85 16.65
N GLN A 23 -2.54 -16.08 16.18
CA GLN A 23 -1.75 -16.36 14.97
C GLN A 23 -2.44 -15.80 13.73
N MET A 24 -3.75 -16.01 13.60
CA MET A 24 -4.53 -15.46 12.49
C MET A 24 -4.51 -13.93 12.46
N ILE A 25 -4.57 -13.28 13.61
CA ILE A 25 -4.46 -11.82 13.73
C ILE A 25 -3.06 -11.37 13.31
N ALA A 26 -2.00 -12.02 13.80
CA ALA A 26 -0.63 -11.67 13.46
C ALA A 26 -0.36 -11.75 11.94
N ASP A 27 -0.83 -12.81 11.29
CA ASP A 27 -0.71 -12.99 9.84
C ASP A 27 -1.49 -11.91 9.06
N ALA A 28 -2.72 -11.62 9.50
CA ALA A 28 -3.57 -10.60 8.87
C ALA A 28 -2.93 -9.21 8.96
N GLU A 29 -2.43 -8.85 10.14
CA GLU A 29 -1.82 -7.55 10.38
C GLU A 29 -0.51 -7.40 9.60
N ALA A 30 0.32 -8.44 9.57
CA ALA A 30 1.56 -8.41 8.78
C ALA A 30 1.28 -8.16 7.30
N GLN A 31 0.30 -8.85 6.71
CA GLN A 31 -0.07 -8.63 5.31
C GLN A 31 -0.72 -7.27 5.07
N ALA A 32 -1.51 -6.77 6.02
CA ALA A 32 -2.13 -5.45 5.92
C ALA A 32 -1.08 -4.33 5.95
N ILE A 33 -0.06 -4.44 6.80
CA ILE A 33 1.06 -3.49 6.85
C ILE A 33 1.84 -3.49 5.53
N LEU A 34 2.09 -4.66 4.95
CA LEU A 34 2.77 -4.76 3.65
C LEU A 34 1.94 -4.12 2.51
N THR A 35 0.61 -4.29 2.56
CA THR A 35 -0.29 -3.77 1.53
C THR A 35 -0.54 -2.27 1.67
N ALA A 36 -0.58 -1.78 2.89
CA ALA A 36 -0.97 -0.43 3.26
C ALA A 36 -0.05 0.10 4.39
N PRO A 37 1.16 0.55 4.05
CA PRO A 37 2.20 0.91 5.03
C PRO A 37 1.85 2.11 5.93
N CYS A 38 0.83 2.90 5.59
CA CYS A 38 0.39 4.04 6.39
C CYS A 38 -0.42 3.65 7.64
N ILE A 39 -0.95 2.42 7.69
CA ILE A 39 -1.88 1.99 8.75
C ILE A 39 -1.30 2.14 10.17
N PRO A 40 -0.01 1.80 10.45
CA PRO A 40 0.59 2.03 11.74
C PRO A 40 0.54 3.48 12.22
N GLU A 41 0.64 4.46 11.30
CA GLU A 41 0.64 5.88 11.64
C GLU A 41 -0.75 6.36 12.07
N LEU A 42 -1.82 5.74 11.56
CA LEU A 42 -3.20 6.05 11.93
C LEU A 42 -3.51 5.77 13.41
N THR A 43 -2.73 4.90 14.06
CA THR A 43 -2.90 4.58 15.49
C THR A 43 -2.41 5.68 16.42
N VAL A 44 -1.53 6.56 15.94
CA VAL A 44 -1.00 7.67 16.72
C VAL A 44 -1.78 8.93 16.34
N ALA A 45 -2.45 9.54 17.31
CA ALA A 45 -3.10 10.82 17.08
C ALA A 45 -2.03 11.93 17.01
N PRO A 46 -1.97 12.71 15.92
CA PRO A 46 -1.05 13.85 15.85
C PRO A 46 -1.43 14.91 16.89
N ALA A 47 -0.43 15.60 17.45
CA ALA A 47 -0.64 16.62 18.47
C ALA A 47 -1.49 17.77 17.93
N GLY A 48 -2.60 18.09 18.61
CA GLY A 48 -3.53 19.15 18.20
C GLY A 48 -4.63 18.73 17.21
N GLU A 49 -4.73 17.43 16.89
CA GLU A 49 -5.82 16.91 16.05
C GLU A 49 -7.19 17.17 16.70
N SER A 50 -8.04 17.94 16.03
CA SER A 50 -9.39 18.26 16.49
C SER A 50 -10.39 18.30 15.33
N GLY A 51 -11.67 18.10 15.67
CA GLY A 51 -12.78 18.19 14.73
C GLY A 51 -12.78 17.11 13.64
N PRO A 52 -12.97 17.47 12.35
CA PRO A 52 -13.24 16.51 11.27
C PRO A 52 -12.07 15.56 10.98
N ASN A 53 -10.82 15.97 11.20
CA ASN A 53 -9.65 15.14 10.91
C ASN A 53 -9.56 13.91 11.84
N LYS A 54 -9.88 14.10 13.13
CA LYS A 54 -9.98 13.00 14.11
C LYS A 54 -11.03 11.97 13.70
N ALA A 55 -12.22 12.45 13.29
CA ALA A 55 -13.32 11.59 12.87
C ALA A 55 -12.93 10.76 11.62
N VAL A 56 -12.22 11.36 10.66
CA VAL A 56 -11.71 10.65 9.48
C VAL A 56 -10.68 9.59 9.86
N ARG A 57 -9.74 9.89 10.77
CA ARG A 57 -8.73 8.91 11.23
C ARG A 57 -9.39 7.72 11.93
N GLU A 58 -10.34 7.98 12.83
CA GLU A 58 -11.10 6.94 13.52
C GLU A 58 -11.94 6.09 12.56
N ALA A 59 -12.57 6.72 11.56
CA ALA A 59 -13.31 6.00 10.52
C ALA A 59 -12.38 5.11 9.68
N LYS A 60 -11.17 5.57 9.35
CA LYS A 60 -10.15 4.76 8.65
C LYS A 60 -9.73 3.55 9.48
N LEU A 61 -9.48 3.73 10.79
CA LEU A 61 -9.16 2.61 11.68
C LEU A 61 -10.32 1.61 11.81
N ALA A 62 -11.56 2.10 11.89
CA ALA A 62 -12.74 1.25 11.92
C ALA A 62 -12.91 0.45 10.61
N ALA A 63 -12.63 1.07 9.46
CA ALA A 63 -12.64 0.39 8.16
C ALA A 63 -11.58 -0.72 8.09
N VAL A 64 -10.35 -0.43 8.50
CA VAL A 64 -9.27 -1.44 8.58
C VAL A 64 -9.68 -2.60 9.49
N LYS A 65 -10.21 -2.31 10.68
CA LYS A 65 -10.70 -3.34 11.61
C LYS A 65 -11.78 -4.21 10.97
N GLY A 66 -12.73 -3.62 10.23
CA GLY A 66 -13.78 -4.35 9.51
C GLY A 66 -13.22 -5.29 8.44
N ILE A 67 -12.26 -4.82 7.63
CA ILE A 67 -11.61 -5.61 6.58
C ILE A 67 -10.85 -6.79 7.20
N LEU A 68 -10.03 -6.54 8.23
CA LEU A 68 -9.26 -7.58 8.92
C LEU A 68 -10.20 -8.65 9.51
N ARG A 69 -11.29 -8.23 10.15
CA ARG A 69 -12.28 -9.15 10.72
C ARG A 69 -12.91 -10.05 9.66
N GLY A 70 -13.36 -9.47 8.54
CA GLY A 70 -13.94 -10.23 7.43
C GLY A 70 -12.97 -11.26 6.86
N ALA A 71 -11.72 -10.86 6.63
CA ALA A 71 -10.68 -11.75 6.12
C ALA A 71 -10.38 -12.90 7.10
N ILE A 72 -10.20 -12.62 8.39
CA ILE A 72 -9.91 -13.63 9.42
C ILE A 72 -11.05 -14.63 9.54
N LEU A 73 -12.31 -14.17 9.61
CA LEU A 73 -13.46 -15.07 9.75
C LEU A 73 -13.63 -15.98 8.53
N ARG A 74 -13.52 -15.42 7.31
CA ARG A 74 -13.54 -16.24 6.10
C ARG A 74 -12.40 -17.24 6.04
N TRP A 75 -11.21 -16.84 6.49
CA TRP A 75 -10.07 -17.76 6.53
C TRP A 75 -10.26 -18.88 7.56
N ASN A 76 -10.89 -18.55 8.70
CA ASN A 76 -11.28 -19.56 9.70
C ASN A 76 -12.28 -20.57 9.12
N GLU A 77 -13.30 -20.09 8.41
CA GLU A 77 -14.31 -20.91 7.73
C GLU A 77 -13.70 -21.77 6.62
N ALA A 78 -12.80 -21.22 5.80
CA ALA A 78 -12.12 -21.97 4.75
C ALA A 78 -11.25 -23.10 5.30
N GLY A 79 -10.61 -22.89 6.46
CA GLY A 79 -9.85 -23.92 7.17
C GLY A 79 -10.70 -25.04 7.80
N SER A 80 -12.02 -24.87 7.88
CA SER A 80 -12.95 -25.88 8.44
C SER A 80 -13.25 -27.03 7.47
N GLY A 81 -12.90 -26.91 6.18
CA GLY A 81 -13.04 -27.99 5.20
C GLY A 81 -14.48 -28.42 4.90
N ALA A 82 -15.48 -27.62 5.26
CA ALA A 82 -16.88 -27.95 5.06
C ALA A 82 -17.21 -28.08 3.56
N ILE A 83 -17.42 -29.31 3.11
CA ILE A 83 -17.96 -29.62 1.78
C ILE A 83 -19.47 -29.45 1.85
N GLN A 84 -20.03 -28.50 1.11
CA GLN A 84 -21.49 -28.36 1.00
C GLN A 84 -21.98 -29.11 -0.23
N THR A 85 -22.69 -30.21 -0.01
CA THR A 85 -23.38 -30.97 -1.05
C THR A 85 -24.82 -30.50 -1.14
N GLN A 86 -25.22 -29.97 -2.30
CA GLN A 86 -26.61 -29.65 -2.62
C GLN A 86 -27.15 -30.69 -3.59
N ILE A 87 -28.27 -31.32 -3.25
CA ILE A 87 -28.97 -32.28 -4.12
C ILE A 87 -30.33 -31.70 -4.46
N ALA A 88 -30.55 -31.45 -5.75
CA ALA A 88 -31.82 -30.98 -6.30
C ALA A 88 -32.32 -32.02 -7.32
N GLY A 89 -33.06 -33.01 -6.83
CA GLY A 89 -33.55 -34.12 -7.64
C GLY A 89 -32.40 -34.93 -8.26
N PRO A 90 -32.35 -35.15 -9.59
CA PRO A 90 -31.28 -35.92 -10.23
C PRO A 90 -29.95 -35.13 -10.33
N PHE A 91 -29.94 -33.85 -9.98
CA PHE A 91 -28.75 -33.02 -10.04
C PHE A 91 -28.13 -32.89 -8.66
N SER A 92 -26.86 -33.30 -8.53
CA SER A 92 -26.04 -33.06 -7.34
C SER A 92 -24.94 -32.07 -7.64
N GLN A 93 -24.78 -31.05 -6.80
CA GLN A 93 -23.64 -30.14 -6.83
C GLN A 93 -22.86 -30.26 -5.53
N THR A 94 -21.55 -30.47 -5.63
CA THR A 94 -20.64 -30.39 -4.49
C THR A 94 -19.86 -29.08 -4.59
N THR A 95 -20.10 -28.18 -3.66
CA THR A 95 -19.37 -26.91 -3.57
C THR A 95 -18.23 -27.09 -2.59
N GLN A 96 -17.00 -27.10 -3.12
CA GLN A 96 -15.78 -27.21 -2.32
C GLN A 96 -15.12 -25.83 -2.22
N TYR A 97 -14.90 -25.35 -0.99
CA TYR A 97 -14.07 -24.18 -0.75
C TYR A 97 -12.61 -24.55 -1.07
N GLN A 98 -12.09 -24.05 -2.19
CA GLN A 98 -10.72 -24.33 -2.63
C GLN A 98 -9.72 -23.65 -1.68
N GLY A 99 -8.86 -24.47 -1.07
CA GLY A 99 -7.92 -24.08 0.01
C GLY A 99 -6.69 -23.27 -0.41
N ARG A 100 -6.72 -22.57 -1.55
CA ARG A 100 -5.58 -21.74 -2.00
C ARG A 100 -6.05 -20.39 -2.55
N ARG A 101 -6.60 -19.57 -1.67
CA ARG A 101 -6.72 -18.12 -1.92
C ARG A 101 -5.77 -17.40 -0.97
N ALA A 102 -5.14 -16.33 -1.45
CA ALA A 102 -4.46 -15.39 -0.58
C ALA A 102 -5.43 -14.93 0.53
N MET A 103 -4.88 -14.59 1.71
CA MET A 103 -5.68 -14.25 2.88
C MET A 103 -6.71 -13.15 2.59
N PHE A 104 -6.27 -12.12 1.85
CA PHE A 104 -7.12 -11.05 1.36
C PHE A 104 -7.63 -11.31 -0.05
N TRP A 105 -8.86 -10.87 -0.30
CA TRP A 105 -9.37 -10.76 -1.66
C TRP A 105 -8.77 -9.53 -2.36
N PRO A 106 -8.72 -9.54 -3.71
CA PRO A 106 -8.28 -8.36 -4.47
C PRO A 106 -9.03 -7.09 -4.09
N THR A 107 -10.34 -7.17 -3.81
CA THR A 107 -11.13 -6.02 -3.38
C THR A 107 -10.67 -5.46 -2.04
N GLU A 108 -10.39 -6.32 -1.06
CA GLU A 108 -9.90 -5.91 0.25
C GLU A 108 -8.51 -5.30 0.17
N ILE A 109 -7.64 -5.84 -0.68
CA ILE A 109 -6.33 -5.25 -0.98
C ILE A 109 -6.52 -3.82 -1.51
N THR A 110 -7.42 -3.63 -2.49
CA THR A 110 -7.69 -2.28 -3.00
C THR A 110 -8.29 -1.35 -1.94
N ASP A 111 -9.12 -1.87 -1.05
CA ASP A 111 -9.74 -1.05 0.01
C ASP A 111 -8.72 -0.67 1.09
N LEU A 112 -7.81 -1.58 1.47
CA LEU A 112 -6.67 -1.28 2.34
C LEU A 112 -5.76 -0.22 1.71
N GLN A 113 -5.47 -0.32 0.41
CA GLN A 113 -4.68 0.69 -0.31
C GLN A 113 -5.39 2.06 -0.33
N LYS A 114 -6.72 2.09 -0.53
CA LYS A 114 -7.51 3.33 -0.51
C LYS A 114 -7.52 4.01 0.86
N VAL A 115 -7.42 3.25 1.96
CA VAL A 115 -7.25 3.85 3.30
C VAL A 115 -6.00 4.74 3.34
N CYS A 116 -4.93 4.32 2.66
CA CYS A 116 -3.68 5.08 2.53
C CYS A 116 -3.66 6.11 1.41
N ALA A 117 -4.63 6.10 0.51
CA ALA A 117 -4.69 7.12 -0.53
C ALA A 117 -4.92 8.50 0.13
N THR A 118 -4.02 9.44 -0.16
CA THR A 118 -4.32 10.86 -0.03
C THR A 118 -5.38 11.17 -1.08
N GLY A 119 -6.38 12.00 -0.78
CA GLY A 119 -7.48 12.33 -1.71
C GLY A 119 -7.04 13.06 -3.00
N GLU A 120 -5.73 13.09 -3.26
CA GLU A 120 -5.12 13.57 -4.48
C GLU A 120 -5.34 12.51 -5.56
N LYS A 121 -5.96 12.93 -6.67
CA LYS A 121 -6.07 12.07 -7.84
C LYS A 121 -4.65 11.66 -8.27
N PRO A 122 -4.43 10.41 -8.73
CA PRO A 122 -3.16 10.02 -9.29
C PRO A 122 -2.77 11.03 -10.38
N SER A 123 -1.76 11.84 -10.09
CA SER A 123 -1.25 12.84 -11.00
C SER A 123 -0.30 12.15 -11.99
N ALA A 124 -0.24 12.69 -13.21
CA ALA A 124 0.75 12.22 -14.17
C ALA A 124 2.14 12.51 -13.61
N PHE A 125 2.92 11.47 -13.37
CA PHE A 125 4.34 11.57 -13.09
C PHE A 125 5.12 11.33 -14.38
N ALA A 126 6.11 12.15 -14.65
CA ALA A 126 7.06 11.93 -15.73
C ALA A 126 8.40 11.51 -15.11
N VAL A 127 8.93 10.38 -15.56
CA VAL A 127 10.33 10.03 -15.33
C VAL A 127 11.13 10.84 -16.35
N ASP A 128 11.93 11.80 -15.87
CA ASP A 128 12.90 12.46 -16.74
C ASP A 128 13.97 11.44 -17.12
N THR A 129 13.96 11.04 -18.40
CA THR A 129 14.92 10.10 -18.98
C THR A 129 16.06 10.83 -19.68
N ALA A 130 16.06 12.17 -19.68
CA ALA A 130 17.18 12.93 -20.19
C ALA A 130 18.42 12.62 -19.34
N PRO A 131 19.58 12.32 -19.96
CA PRO A 131 20.80 12.16 -19.21
C PRO A 131 21.10 13.47 -18.47
N ALA A 132 21.12 13.44 -17.13
CA ALA A 132 21.50 14.57 -16.28
C ALA A 132 22.99 14.97 -16.39
N SER A 133 23.65 14.57 -17.48
CA SER A 133 25.02 14.92 -17.83
C SER A 133 25.05 15.47 -19.24
N GLY A 134 24.57 16.71 -19.39
CA GLY A 134 25.17 17.61 -20.36
C GLY A 134 26.58 17.92 -19.86
N GLY A 135 27.52 16.99 -20.03
CA GLY A 135 28.92 17.24 -19.73
C GLY A 135 29.37 18.43 -20.56
N HIS A 136 29.96 19.44 -19.92
CA HIS A 136 30.55 20.54 -20.67
C HIS A 136 31.66 19.98 -21.57
N PRO A 137 31.76 20.42 -22.83
CA PRO A 137 32.88 20.05 -23.69
C PRO A 137 34.20 20.37 -22.99
N PRO A 138 35.29 19.62 -23.26
CA PRO A 138 36.58 19.85 -22.61
C PRO A 138 37.14 21.26 -22.84
N TRP A 139 36.63 21.97 -23.85
CA TRP A 139 36.98 23.36 -24.15
C TRP A 139 36.07 24.42 -23.48
N CYS A 140 35.09 24.01 -22.66
CA CYS A 140 34.26 24.94 -21.91
C CYS A 140 35.08 25.62 -20.81
N SER A 141 34.86 26.91 -20.56
CA SER A 141 35.49 27.65 -19.47
C SER A 141 35.33 26.96 -18.10
N LEU A 142 34.23 26.23 -17.86
CA LEU A 142 34.04 25.46 -16.63
C LEU A 142 35.07 24.32 -16.47
N MET A 143 35.56 23.73 -17.56
CA MET A 143 36.61 22.71 -17.55
C MET A 143 38.02 23.30 -17.31
N PHE A 144 38.16 24.62 -17.48
CA PHE A 144 39.40 25.37 -17.23
C PHE A 144 39.36 26.20 -15.92
N GLY A 145 38.37 25.96 -15.04
CA GLY A 145 38.25 26.64 -13.75
C GLY A 145 37.55 28.01 -13.79
N GLY A 146 36.87 28.33 -14.89
CA GLY A 146 35.96 29.47 -14.98
C GLY A 146 34.69 29.27 -14.16
N THR A 147 33.96 30.35 -13.90
CA THR A 147 32.70 30.34 -13.12
C THR A 147 31.45 30.35 -14.00
N THR A 148 31.60 30.40 -15.32
CA THR A 148 30.50 30.48 -16.29
C THR A 148 30.69 29.47 -17.42
N CYS A 149 29.57 28.93 -17.92
CA CYS A 149 29.57 28.10 -19.12
C CYS A 149 29.82 28.98 -20.34
N SER A 150 30.99 28.85 -20.96
CA SER A 150 31.31 29.54 -22.20
C SER A 150 32.22 28.68 -23.07
N CYS A 151 31.88 28.55 -24.34
CA CYS A 151 32.71 27.97 -25.40
C CYS A 151 33.67 29.00 -26.03
N GLY A 152 34.11 30.00 -25.24
CA GLY A 152 34.99 31.10 -25.69
C GLY A 152 34.28 32.40 -26.04
N VAL A 153 32.94 32.42 -26.02
CA VAL A 153 32.10 33.61 -26.24
C VAL A 153 32.42 34.74 -25.24
N SER A 154 32.80 34.42 -24.01
CA SER A 154 33.16 35.42 -23.00
C SER A 154 34.41 36.23 -23.36
N ILE A 155 35.26 35.71 -24.25
CA ILE A 155 36.51 36.34 -24.68
C ILE A 155 36.36 36.97 -26.06
N ALA A 156 35.80 36.21 -27.02
CA ALA A 156 35.74 36.60 -28.41
C ALA A 156 34.39 37.21 -28.84
N ARG A 157 33.38 37.22 -27.96
CA ARG A 157 31.97 37.52 -28.26
C ARG A 157 31.32 36.59 -29.30
N GLU A 158 32.02 35.54 -29.71
CA GLU A 158 31.57 34.49 -30.61
C GLU A 158 32.13 33.13 -30.15
N PRO A 159 31.48 32.00 -30.49
CA PRO A 159 31.91 30.68 -30.07
C PRO A 159 33.12 30.22 -30.89
N ILE A 160 34.33 30.51 -30.41
CA ILE A 160 35.59 30.23 -31.12
C ILE A 160 35.98 28.74 -31.14
N TYR A 161 35.39 27.92 -30.27
CA TYR A 161 35.72 26.49 -30.16
C TYR A 161 34.63 25.56 -30.68
N GLU A 162 33.53 26.11 -31.22
CA GLU A 162 32.47 25.33 -31.86
C GLU A 162 32.48 25.60 -33.37
N PRO A 163 32.32 24.56 -34.21
CA PRO A 163 32.15 24.76 -35.63
C PRO A 163 30.80 25.45 -35.90
N TRP A 164 30.82 26.39 -36.86
CA TRP A 164 29.63 27.11 -37.36
C TRP A 164 28.65 26.18 -38.08
#